data_AF-A0A955P3L8-F1
#
_entry.id   AF-A0A955P3L8-F1
#
_cell.length_a   1.000
_cell.length_b   1.000
_cell.length_c   1.000
_cell.angle_alpha   90.00
_cell.angle_beta   90.00
_cell.angle_gamma   90.00
#
_symmetry.space_group_name_H-M   'P 1'
#
loop_
_entity.id
_entity.type
_entity.pdbx_description
1 polymer ?
#
loop_
_entity_poly.entity_id
_entity_poly.type
_entity_poly.pdbx_seq_one_letter_code
_entity_poly.pdbx_strand_id
1 'polypeptide(L)'
;PYPRAYLDLAWDYLLKSQPHDSINGVTQDKTANDVMYRLDQAEELSKVVENAATVELLKMIDFGETSPEDVFLVLFNPLPFPRSEIIKVIADTPAEQEITAITVEENGRRMPVQRLSIEEAMPMECDKNARPRAFASTRHTFFLETGEVPAGGFKTLRIGKCPRKEKKLDIWPLPEAIEGSLLKGPDVMENEFLRFSLNADGTFNLLNKITNREYPNQLSYEDSGDVGTYWVRQEPLNNQTFQSKTCPVRTWIEEHGPLSTTFVSEVTMTLPARALKDKSARDDANRDLLIRSYMTLRKGAKSVELRVQFNNNIEDHRLRALFPSGISLATHSCAEGHFCVDERPISPREKFLGEGRYWENMQTLPMQSFVDVSDGDHGLAVINDGLCEFEVMDNPQRTIAITLLRSVRNWICSGNTRGVEYPRQKGGQCQGPQDFRFSLYPHSGDWNEGGVFVESQRFNVPVRPIQCGRGEGGSLGLVESLLEIEPTKLVLSALKQEEDGPAIVVRVFNP
;
A
#
# COMPACT_ATOMS: atom_id res chain seq x y z
N PRO A 1 11.94 -23.85 -17.48
CA PRO A 1 12.12 -23.01 -18.69
C PRO A 1 11.42 -21.65 -18.45
N TYR A 2 11.91 -20.57 -19.06
CA TYR A 2 11.32 -19.24 -18.86
C TYR A 2 9.91 -19.15 -19.49
N PRO A 3 8.87 -18.70 -18.75
CA PRO A 3 7.47 -18.83 -19.15
C PRO A 3 7.02 -17.72 -20.12
N ARG A 4 7.69 -17.62 -21.26
CA ARG A 4 7.52 -16.55 -22.25
C ARG A 4 6.07 -16.37 -22.71
N ALA A 5 5.40 -17.44 -23.14
CA ALA A 5 4.04 -17.34 -23.68
C ALA A 5 3.03 -16.74 -22.68
N TYR A 6 3.18 -17.05 -21.39
CA TYR A 6 2.34 -16.47 -20.34
C TYR A 6 2.66 -14.99 -20.12
N LEU A 7 3.94 -14.64 -20.08
CA LEU A 7 4.40 -13.26 -19.89
C LEU A 7 4.02 -12.37 -21.07
N ASP A 8 4.21 -12.83 -22.31
CA ASP A 8 3.86 -12.07 -23.52
C ASP A 8 2.35 -11.78 -23.56
N LEU A 9 1.51 -12.75 -23.19
CA LEU A 9 0.07 -12.57 -23.11
C LEU A 9 -0.34 -11.62 -21.98
N ALA A 10 0.29 -11.72 -20.81
CA ALA A 10 0.05 -10.81 -19.69
C ALA A 10 0.41 -9.37 -20.06
N TRP A 11 1.57 -9.17 -20.70
CA TRP A 11 2.01 -7.87 -21.21
C TRP A 11 1.07 -7.33 -22.30
N ASP A 12 0.61 -8.16 -23.23
CA ASP A 12 -0.36 -7.74 -24.25
C ASP A 12 -1.66 -7.22 -23.62
N TYR A 13 -2.20 -7.94 -22.63
CA TYR A 13 -3.38 -7.47 -21.89
C TYR A 13 -3.14 -6.16 -21.16
N LEU A 14 -2.00 -6.04 -20.45
CA LEU A 14 -1.63 -4.83 -19.72
C LEU A 14 -1.45 -3.64 -20.66
N LEU A 15 -0.68 -3.78 -21.73
CA LEU A 15 -0.39 -2.71 -22.69
C LEU A 15 -1.65 -2.27 -23.43
N LYS A 16 -2.56 -3.18 -23.76
CA LYS A 16 -3.85 -2.84 -24.36
C LYS A 16 -4.74 -2.00 -23.42
N SER A 17 -4.54 -2.09 -22.10
CA SER A 17 -5.24 -1.26 -21.10
C SER A 17 -4.62 0.11 -20.89
N GLN A 18 -3.41 0.36 -21.40
CA GLN A 18 -2.66 1.61 -21.25
C GLN A 18 -2.83 2.71 -22.33
N PRO A 19 -3.62 2.57 -23.42
CA PRO A 19 -3.93 3.72 -24.26
C PRO A 19 -4.48 4.87 -23.42
N HIS A 20 -4.13 6.11 -23.77
CA HIS A 20 -4.44 7.29 -22.96
C HIS A 20 -5.94 7.39 -22.59
N ASP A 21 -6.85 7.05 -23.52
CA ASP A 21 -8.28 7.10 -23.20
C ASP A 21 -8.75 5.99 -22.25
N SER A 22 -8.04 4.85 -22.23
CA SER A 22 -8.33 3.72 -21.36
C SER A 22 -7.81 3.95 -19.95
N ILE A 23 -6.51 4.25 -19.79
CA ILE A 23 -5.88 4.38 -18.48
C ILE A 23 -6.35 5.61 -17.70
N ASN A 24 -6.71 6.70 -18.41
CA ASN A 24 -7.29 7.88 -17.78
C ASN A 24 -8.79 7.73 -17.48
N GLY A 25 -9.42 6.60 -17.87
CA GLY A 25 -10.84 6.36 -17.63
C GLY A 25 -11.80 7.29 -18.38
N VAL A 26 -11.33 8.00 -19.41
CA VAL A 26 -12.08 9.05 -20.15
C VAL A 26 -13.00 8.44 -21.23
N THR A 27 -13.74 7.39 -20.86
CA THR A 27 -14.46 6.53 -21.81
C THR A 27 -15.85 6.15 -21.30
N GLN A 28 -16.64 5.50 -22.17
CA GLN A 28 -17.89 4.85 -21.79
C GLN A 28 -17.64 3.68 -20.82
N ASP A 29 -18.63 3.40 -19.98
CA ASP A 29 -18.57 2.35 -18.94
C ASP A 29 -18.20 0.97 -19.53
N LYS A 30 -18.66 0.66 -20.76
CA LYS A 30 -18.31 -0.60 -21.43
C LYS A 30 -16.79 -0.75 -21.62
N THR A 31 -16.11 0.29 -22.09
CA THR A 31 -14.66 0.26 -22.30
C THR A 31 -13.93 0.16 -20.98
N ALA A 32 -14.38 0.87 -19.94
CA ALA A 32 -13.80 0.77 -18.60
C ALA A 32 -13.93 -0.66 -18.05
N ASN A 33 -15.08 -1.31 -18.23
CA ASN A 33 -15.26 -2.71 -17.85
C ASN A 33 -14.33 -3.66 -18.64
N ASP A 34 -14.10 -3.40 -19.92
CA ASP A 34 -13.15 -4.18 -20.74
C ASP A 34 -11.69 -3.94 -20.33
N VAL A 35 -11.34 -2.74 -19.86
CA VAL A 35 -10.04 -2.46 -19.24
C VAL A 35 -9.88 -3.31 -17.98
N MET A 36 -10.87 -3.30 -17.08
CA MET A 36 -10.83 -4.10 -15.85
C MET A 36 -10.66 -5.59 -16.15
N TYR A 37 -11.44 -6.15 -17.08
CA TYR A 37 -11.28 -7.54 -17.50
C TYR A 37 -9.84 -7.86 -17.95
N ARG A 38 -9.22 -6.99 -18.77
CA ARG A 38 -7.85 -7.22 -19.25
C ARG A 38 -6.82 -7.13 -18.13
N LEU A 39 -6.98 -6.19 -17.21
CA LEU A 39 -6.11 -6.07 -16.04
C LEU A 39 -6.22 -7.32 -15.16
N ASP A 40 -7.43 -7.83 -14.92
CA ASP A 40 -7.65 -9.08 -14.19
C ASP A 40 -6.93 -10.26 -14.86
N GLN A 41 -7.02 -10.36 -16.20
CA GLN A 41 -6.30 -11.41 -16.95
C GLN A 41 -4.77 -11.28 -16.84
N ALA A 42 -4.23 -10.07 -16.91
CA ALA A 42 -2.78 -9.85 -16.74
C ALA A 42 -2.32 -10.24 -15.33
N GLU A 43 -3.12 -9.94 -14.30
CA GLU A 43 -2.82 -10.29 -12.91
C GLU A 43 -2.88 -11.81 -12.68
N GLU A 44 -3.91 -12.50 -13.19
CA GLU A 44 -4.04 -13.96 -13.10
C GLU A 44 -2.86 -14.68 -13.76
N LEU A 45 -2.48 -14.27 -14.98
CA LEU A 45 -1.32 -14.83 -15.69
C LEU A 45 -0.02 -14.61 -14.91
N SER A 46 0.14 -13.42 -14.31
CA SER A 46 1.31 -13.10 -13.48
C SER A 46 1.39 -14.00 -12.24
N LYS A 47 0.27 -14.25 -11.55
CA LYS A 47 0.19 -15.19 -10.41
C LYS A 47 0.53 -16.62 -10.82
N VAL A 48 0.11 -17.06 -12.01
CA VAL A 48 0.47 -18.40 -12.53
C VAL A 48 1.98 -18.51 -12.75
N VAL A 49 2.60 -17.48 -13.32
CA VAL A 49 4.06 -17.42 -13.52
C VAL A 49 4.80 -17.38 -12.19
N GLU A 50 4.37 -16.55 -11.25
CA GLU A 50 4.93 -16.43 -9.89
C GLU A 50 4.87 -17.77 -9.15
N ASN A 51 3.71 -18.43 -9.14
CA ASN A 51 3.54 -19.73 -8.49
C ASN A 51 4.44 -20.81 -9.12
N ALA A 52 4.53 -20.84 -10.45
CA ALA A 52 5.40 -21.79 -11.14
C ALA A 52 6.88 -21.55 -10.83
N ALA A 53 7.33 -20.28 -10.84
CA ALA A 53 8.70 -19.91 -10.49
C ALA A 53 9.01 -20.24 -9.03
N THR A 54 8.06 -20.02 -8.12
CA THR A 54 8.17 -20.36 -6.70
C THR A 54 8.36 -21.86 -6.51
N VAL A 55 7.56 -22.70 -7.16
CA VAL A 55 7.69 -24.16 -7.07
C VAL A 55 9.07 -24.62 -7.57
N GLU A 56 9.56 -24.07 -8.67
CA GLU A 56 10.89 -24.42 -9.18
C GLU A 56 12.00 -23.94 -8.24
N LEU A 57 11.87 -22.76 -7.65
CA LEU A 57 12.80 -22.28 -6.62
C LEU A 57 12.85 -23.22 -5.42
N LEU A 58 11.69 -23.64 -4.89
CA LEU A 58 11.62 -24.55 -3.75
C LEU A 58 12.30 -25.89 -4.00
N LYS A 59 12.22 -26.42 -5.24
CA LYS A 59 12.93 -27.66 -5.63
C LYS A 59 14.45 -27.49 -5.65
N MET A 60 14.92 -26.27 -5.86
CA MET A 60 16.35 -25.98 -5.89
C MET A 60 16.95 -25.79 -4.49
N ILE A 61 16.15 -25.67 -3.43
CA ILE A 61 16.63 -25.48 -2.06
C ILE A 61 16.98 -26.83 -1.41
N ASP A 62 18.16 -26.91 -0.81
CA ASP A 62 18.54 -27.96 0.11
C ASP A 62 18.06 -27.61 1.52
N PHE A 63 17.06 -28.34 2.00
CA PHE A 63 16.53 -28.18 3.36
C PHE A 63 17.32 -28.95 4.42
N GLY A 64 18.38 -29.68 4.02
CA GLY A 64 19.18 -30.51 4.91
C GLY A 64 18.40 -31.72 5.46
N GLU A 65 18.72 -32.12 6.69
CA GLU A 65 17.99 -33.19 7.38
C GLU A 65 16.57 -32.74 7.76
N THR A 66 15.58 -33.34 7.13
CA THR A 66 14.15 -33.02 7.34
C THR A 66 13.34 -34.22 7.78
N SER A 67 12.31 -33.96 8.58
CA SER A 67 11.25 -34.91 8.93
C SER A 67 10.05 -34.73 7.99
N PRO A 68 9.23 -35.79 7.73
CA PRO A 68 7.96 -35.65 7.02
C PRO A 68 7.02 -34.60 7.63
N GLU A 69 7.23 -34.28 8.90
CA GLU A 69 6.42 -33.36 9.67
C GLU A 69 6.90 -31.90 9.63
N ASP A 70 8.02 -31.63 8.96
CA ASP A 70 8.58 -30.29 8.90
C ASP A 70 7.82 -29.39 7.94
N VAL A 71 7.56 -28.18 8.45
CA VAL A 71 6.96 -27.10 7.70
C VAL A 71 7.96 -25.95 7.69
N PHE A 72 8.23 -25.43 6.50
CA PHE A 72 9.15 -24.33 6.27
C PHE A 72 8.41 -23.10 5.74
N LEU A 73 9.02 -21.95 5.98
CA LEU A 73 8.62 -20.66 5.45
C LEU A 73 9.82 -20.07 4.71
N VAL A 74 9.76 -20.03 3.39
CA VAL A 74 10.77 -19.37 2.55
C VAL A 74 10.36 -17.92 2.37
N LEU A 75 11.19 -17.00 2.84
CA LEU A 75 11.01 -15.56 2.69
C LEU A 75 11.78 -15.09 1.46
N PHE A 76 11.07 -14.71 0.40
CA PHE A 76 11.67 -14.22 -0.84
C PHE A 76 11.66 -12.69 -0.89
N ASN A 77 12.82 -12.08 -1.13
CA ASN A 77 13.01 -10.66 -1.33
C ASN A 77 13.30 -10.35 -2.81
N PRO A 78 12.34 -9.80 -3.57
CA PRO A 78 12.55 -9.44 -4.98
C PRO A 78 13.37 -8.15 -5.19
N LEU A 79 13.63 -7.36 -4.14
CA LEU A 79 14.37 -6.09 -4.27
C LEU A 79 15.88 -6.34 -4.23
N PRO A 80 16.69 -5.55 -4.95
CA PRO A 80 18.12 -5.81 -5.15
C PRO A 80 19.02 -5.35 -3.99
N PHE A 81 18.45 -5.23 -2.78
CA PHE A 81 19.16 -4.85 -1.56
C PHE A 81 18.64 -5.65 -0.37
N PRO A 82 19.48 -5.93 0.64
CA PRO A 82 19.06 -6.68 1.82
C PRO A 82 18.09 -5.87 2.68
N ARG A 83 17.17 -6.56 3.36
CA ARG A 83 16.20 -5.90 4.23
C ARG A 83 15.68 -6.77 5.36
N SER A 84 15.39 -6.11 6.48
CA SER A 84 14.61 -6.68 7.58
C SER A 84 13.26 -5.99 7.64
N GLU A 85 12.18 -6.76 7.80
CA GLU A 85 10.82 -6.24 7.88
C GLU A 85 10.02 -6.98 8.96
N ILE A 86 8.90 -6.37 9.37
CA ILE A 86 7.84 -7.08 10.07
C ILE A 86 6.77 -7.40 9.03
N ILE A 87 6.50 -8.68 8.79
CA ILE A 87 5.51 -9.12 7.81
C ILE A 87 4.35 -9.87 8.47
N LYS A 88 3.16 -9.75 7.90
CA LYS A 88 2.01 -10.58 8.28
C LYS A 88 2.08 -11.91 7.53
N VAL A 89 2.07 -13.02 8.26
CA VAL A 89 2.15 -14.38 7.72
C VAL A 89 0.87 -15.13 8.05
N ILE A 90 0.39 -15.90 7.07
CA ILE A 90 -0.65 -16.91 7.24
C ILE A 90 0.02 -18.25 6.99
N ALA A 91 -0.03 -19.15 7.97
CA ALA A 91 0.54 -20.49 7.86
C ALA A 91 -0.46 -21.54 8.32
N ASP A 92 -0.59 -22.62 7.54
CA ASP A 92 -1.53 -23.70 7.79
C ASP A 92 -0.78 -24.92 8.34
N THR A 93 -1.20 -25.45 9.49
CA THR A 93 -0.64 -26.67 10.09
C THR A 93 -1.67 -27.81 10.10
N PRO A 94 -1.27 -29.09 10.03
CA PRO A 94 -2.24 -30.20 10.07
C PRO A 94 -3.15 -30.16 11.30
N ALA A 95 -4.47 -30.24 11.12
CA ALA A 95 -5.44 -30.12 12.22
C ALA A 95 -5.29 -31.24 13.27
N GLU A 96 -4.93 -32.44 12.82
CA GLU A 96 -4.72 -33.64 13.66
C GLU A 96 -3.63 -33.46 14.72
N GLN A 97 -2.76 -32.46 14.56
CA GLN A 97 -1.66 -32.17 15.49
C GLN A 97 -2.05 -31.20 16.61
N GLU A 98 -3.25 -30.65 16.57
CA GLU A 98 -3.79 -29.70 17.57
C GLU A 98 -2.79 -28.58 17.92
N ILE A 99 -2.09 -28.06 16.91
CA ILE A 99 -1.11 -27.00 17.10
C ILE A 99 -1.88 -25.72 17.39
N THR A 100 -1.83 -25.25 18.63
CA THR A 100 -2.48 -23.99 19.05
C THR A 100 -1.55 -22.77 18.94
N ALA A 101 -0.29 -23.03 18.60
CA ALA A 101 0.80 -22.11 18.77
C ALA A 101 1.96 -22.52 17.87
N ILE A 102 2.47 -21.57 17.08
CA ILE A 102 3.69 -21.78 16.28
C ILE A 102 4.89 -21.08 16.91
N THR A 103 6.07 -21.62 16.64
CA THR A 103 7.35 -20.92 16.75
C THR A 103 7.97 -20.84 15.37
N VAL A 104 8.81 -19.83 15.13
CA VAL A 104 9.56 -19.72 13.88
C VAL A 104 11.03 -19.71 14.24
N GLU A 105 11.83 -20.51 13.55
CA GLU A 105 13.25 -20.72 13.85
C GLU A 105 14.13 -20.55 12.62
N GLU A 106 15.27 -19.89 12.80
CA GLU A 106 16.35 -19.75 11.83
C GLU A 106 17.60 -20.40 12.41
N ASN A 107 18.07 -21.52 11.84
CA ASN A 107 19.27 -22.24 12.33
C ASN A 107 19.28 -22.47 13.86
N GLY A 108 18.13 -22.84 14.43
CA GLY A 108 17.95 -23.08 15.87
C GLY A 108 17.73 -21.82 16.72
N ARG A 109 17.82 -20.62 16.14
CA ARG A 109 17.46 -19.36 16.80
C ARG A 109 15.97 -19.08 16.63
N ARG A 110 15.26 -18.80 17.72
CA ARG A 110 13.85 -18.39 17.66
C ARG A 110 13.70 -16.97 17.14
N MET A 111 12.80 -16.83 16.16
CA MET A 111 12.39 -15.56 15.58
C MET A 111 11.21 -14.98 16.37
N PRO A 112 11.18 -13.66 16.62
CA PRO A 112 10.04 -13.00 17.25
C PRO A 112 8.77 -13.16 16.42
N VAL A 113 7.69 -13.55 17.09
CA VAL A 113 6.35 -13.67 16.50
C VAL A 113 5.31 -12.99 17.38
N GLN A 114 4.34 -12.32 16.76
CA GLN A 114 3.17 -11.75 17.42
C GLN A 114 1.93 -12.40 16.83
N ARG A 115 1.23 -13.23 17.63
CA ARG A 115 0.06 -13.98 17.17
C ARG A 115 -1.16 -13.08 17.09
N LEU A 116 -1.98 -13.28 16.05
CA LEU A 116 -3.22 -12.53 15.84
C LEU A 116 -4.45 -13.43 15.96
N SER A 117 -4.49 -14.52 15.19
CA SER A 117 -5.64 -15.41 15.18
C SER A 117 -5.26 -16.85 14.88
N ILE A 118 -6.16 -17.75 15.28
CA ILE A 118 -6.14 -19.16 14.96
C ILE A 118 -7.55 -19.58 14.54
N GLU A 119 -7.66 -20.26 13.41
CA GLU A 119 -8.96 -20.71 12.88
C GLU A 119 -8.83 -22.09 12.22
N GLU A 120 -9.95 -22.82 12.16
CA GLU A 120 -10.02 -24.03 11.34
C GLU A 120 -10.13 -23.63 9.87
N ALA A 121 -9.29 -24.23 9.03
CA ALA A 121 -9.27 -23.97 7.60
C ALA A 121 -9.20 -25.26 6.79
N MET A 122 -9.77 -25.23 5.60
CA MET A 122 -9.77 -26.34 4.64
C MET A 122 -9.08 -25.90 3.34
N PRO A 123 -7.76 -25.62 3.35
CA PRO A 123 -7.01 -25.28 2.15
C PRO A 123 -7.07 -26.42 1.12
N MET A 124 -6.93 -26.04 -0.16
CA MET A 124 -6.87 -27.00 -1.26
C MET A 124 -5.47 -27.06 -1.83
N GLU A 125 -4.92 -28.26 -1.90
CA GLU A 125 -3.76 -28.56 -2.74
C GLU A 125 -4.23 -28.76 -4.19
N CYS A 126 -3.66 -27.99 -5.11
CA CYS A 126 -3.97 -28.09 -6.53
C CYS A 126 -2.73 -28.55 -7.29
N ASP A 127 -2.76 -29.78 -7.81
CA ASP A 127 -1.75 -30.33 -8.71
C ASP A 127 -2.34 -30.47 -10.12
N LYS A 128 -1.54 -30.22 -11.16
CA LYS A 128 -2.02 -30.26 -12.55
C LYS A 128 -2.39 -31.67 -13.03
N ASN A 129 -1.82 -32.69 -12.41
CA ASN A 129 -1.96 -34.10 -12.75
C ASN A 129 -2.86 -34.86 -11.76
N ALA A 130 -3.33 -34.22 -10.70
CA ALA A 130 -4.22 -34.83 -9.70
C ALA A 130 -5.50 -34.01 -9.49
N ARG A 131 -6.50 -34.63 -8.88
CA ARG A 131 -7.70 -33.90 -8.45
C ARG A 131 -7.32 -32.98 -7.27
N PRO A 132 -7.87 -31.76 -7.20
CA PRO A 132 -7.69 -30.90 -6.04
C PRO A 132 -8.03 -31.64 -4.75
N ARG A 133 -7.14 -31.56 -3.77
CA ARG A 133 -7.27 -32.25 -2.49
C ARG A 133 -7.40 -31.24 -1.37
N ALA A 134 -8.58 -31.19 -0.76
CA ALA A 134 -8.80 -30.44 0.47
C ALA A 134 -8.19 -31.22 1.66
N PHE A 135 -7.61 -30.49 2.62
CA PHE A 135 -7.12 -31.09 3.87
C PHE A 135 -7.46 -30.21 5.07
N ALA A 136 -7.82 -30.85 6.18
CA ALA A 136 -8.14 -30.15 7.40
C ALA A 136 -6.87 -29.55 8.02
N SER A 137 -6.90 -28.25 8.29
CA SER A 137 -5.78 -27.51 8.83
C SER A 137 -6.20 -26.54 9.92
N THR A 138 -5.24 -26.17 10.75
CA THR A 138 -5.33 -25.04 11.66
C THR A 138 -4.52 -23.90 11.06
N ARG A 139 -5.19 -22.80 10.72
CA ARG A 139 -4.61 -21.60 10.14
C ARG A 139 -4.15 -20.65 11.23
N HIS A 140 -2.90 -20.25 11.18
CA HIS A 140 -2.26 -19.32 12.10
C HIS A 140 -2.00 -18.00 11.38
N THR A 141 -2.53 -16.90 11.89
CA THR A 141 -2.20 -15.56 11.42
C THR A 141 -1.35 -14.84 12.47
N PHE A 142 -0.18 -14.33 12.07
CA PHE A 142 0.78 -13.72 12.98
C PHE A 142 1.68 -12.73 12.25
N PHE A 143 2.25 -11.77 12.98
CA PHE A 143 3.40 -10.99 12.52
C PHE A 143 4.71 -11.71 12.83
N LEU A 144 5.65 -11.63 11.91
CA LEU A 144 6.98 -12.21 12.00
C LEU A 144 8.03 -11.12 11.77
N GLU A 145 9.01 -11.03 12.67
CA GLU A 145 10.24 -10.27 12.43
C GLU A 145 11.15 -11.13 11.56
N THR A 146 11.36 -10.72 10.31
CA THR A 146 12.05 -11.56 9.32
C THR A 146 13.53 -11.74 9.65
N GLY A 147 14.14 -10.80 10.38
CA GLY A 147 15.58 -10.58 10.32
C GLY A 147 16.00 -10.17 8.90
N GLU A 148 17.30 -10.18 8.62
CA GLU A 148 17.78 -9.80 7.29
C GLU A 148 17.42 -10.88 6.26
N VAL A 149 16.72 -10.48 5.20
CA VAL A 149 16.46 -11.25 3.99
C VAL A 149 17.43 -10.74 2.90
N PRO A 150 18.21 -11.61 2.24
CA PRO A 150 19.21 -11.19 1.25
C PRO A 150 18.64 -10.43 0.05
N ALA A 151 19.49 -9.63 -0.62
CA ALA A 151 19.16 -8.93 -1.85
C ALA A 151 18.79 -9.92 -2.99
N GLY A 152 17.68 -9.65 -3.67
CA GLY A 152 17.21 -10.43 -4.82
C GLY A 152 17.11 -11.92 -4.54
N GLY A 153 16.93 -12.30 -3.27
CA GLY A 153 17.24 -13.63 -2.77
C GLY A 153 16.21 -14.13 -1.78
N PHE A 154 16.57 -15.14 -1.01
CA PHE A 154 15.67 -15.73 -0.03
C PHE A 154 16.39 -16.21 1.21
N LYS A 155 15.60 -16.45 2.25
CA LYS A 155 15.99 -17.22 3.43
C LYS A 155 14.89 -18.16 3.86
N THR A 156 15.28 -19.28 4.45
CA THR A 156 14.37 -20.32 4.89
C THR A 156 14.27 -20.33 6.41
N LEU A 157 13.04 -20.35 6.91
CA LEU A 157 12.72 -20.47 8.33
C LEU A 157 11.95 -21.77 8.58
N ARG A 158 12.15 -22.40 9.72
CA ARG A 158 11.39 -23.59 10.15
C ARG A 158 10.24 -23.18 11.05
N ILE A 159 9.04 -23.70 10.79
CA ILE A 159 7.90 -23.54 11.68
C ILE A 159 7.94 -24.67 12.72
N GLY A 160 8.25 -24.29 13.96
CA GLY A 160 8.16 -25.18 15.11
C GLY A 160 6.74 -25.31 15.63
N LYS A 161 6.45 -26.46 16.25
CA LYS A 161 5.12 -26.84 16.73
C LYS A 161 5.08 -26.69 18.25
N CYS A 162 4.15 -25.91 18.77
CA CYS A 162 3.80 -25.93 20.20
C CYS A 162 2.42 -26.59 20.34
N PRO A 163 2.37 -27.88 20.72
CA PRO A 163 1.11 -28.57 20.96
C PRO A 163 0.29 -27.84 22.01
N ARG A 164 -1.03 -28.00 21.93
CA ARG A 164 -1.95 -27.52 22.94
C ARG A 164 -1.47 -27.93 24.33
N LYS A 165 -1.05 -26.96 25.15
CA LYS A 165 -0.87 -27.21 26.59
C LYS A 165 -2.26 -27.46 27.17
N GLU A 166 -2.40 -28.47 28.02
CA GLU A 166 -3.57 -28.58 28.90
C GLU A 166 -3.73 -27.25 29.62
N LYS A 167 -4.82 -26.54 29.34
CA LYS A 167 -5.17 -25.34 30.11
C LYS A 167 -5.43 -25.81 31.53
N LYS A 168 -4.49 -25.55 32.45
CA LYS A 168 -4.86 -25.49 33.86
C LYS A 168 -5.94 -24.43 33.96
N LEU A 169 -7.09 -24.80 34.53
CA LEU A 169 -8.19 -23.88 34.74
C LEU A 169 -7.72 -22.82 35.75
N ASP A 170 -7.21 -21.71 35.24
CA ASP A 170 -7.01 -20.53 36.05
C ASP A 170 -8.34 -19.80 36.12
N ILE A 171 -8.94 -19.82 37.31
CA ILE A 171 -10.25 -19.21 37.57
C ILE A 171 -10.12 -17.67 37.57
N TRP A 172 -8.88 -17.15 37.70
CA TRP A 172 -8.56 -15.74 37.79
C TRP A 172 -7.32 -15.41 36.95
N PRO A 173 -7.36 -15.53 35.62
CA PRO A 173 -6.22 -15.20 34.79
C PRO A 173 -5.88 -13.72 34.99
N LEU A 174 -4.67 -13.44 35.47
CA LEU A 174 -4.14 -12.08 35.45
C LEU A 174 -3.97 -11.66 33.98
N PRO A 175 -4.30 -10.41 33.60
CA PRO A 175 -3.97 -9.92 32.27
C PRO A 175 -2.46 -9.99 32.09
N GLU A 176 -1.99 -10.85 31.19
CA GLU A 176 -0.57 -10.88 30.84
C GLU A 176 -0.28 -9.59 30.06
N ALA A 177 0.47 -8.67 30.69
CA ALA A 177 1.00 -7.53 29.98
C ALA A 177 1.88 -8.03 28.83
N ILE A 178 1.58 -7.59 27.60
CA ILE A 178 2.40 -7.96 26.44
C ILE A 178 3.73 -7.24 26.57
N GLU A 179 4.77 -7.97 26.98
CA GLU A 179 6.12 -7.45 27.10
C GLU A 179 6.60 -6.88 25.76
N GLY A 180 7.21 -5.69 25.80
CA GLY A 180 7.74 -5.03 24.61
C GLY A 180 6.68 -4.45 23.65
N SER A 181 5.40 -4.41 24.03
CA SER A 181 4.34 -3.82 23.19
C SER A 181 4.69 -2.41 22.69
N LEU A 182 4.44 -2.15 21.41
CA LEU A 182 4.59 -0.80 20.83
C LEU A 182 3.52 0.16 21.38
N LEU A 183 2.40 -0.35 21.89
CA LEU A 183 1.37 0.44 22.57
C LEU A 183 1.91 0.97 23.91
N LYS A 184 2.00 2.29 24.07
CA LYS A 184 2.52 2.98 25.28
C LYS A 184 1.44 3.72 26.07
N GLY A 185 0.23 3.81 25.53
CA GLY A 185 -0.92 4.43 26.15
C GLY A 185 -2.21 4.05 25.41
N PRO A 186 -3.38 4.53 25.86
CA PRO A 186 -4.66 4.24 25.21
C PRO A 186 -4.77 4.79 23.78
N ASP A 187 -3.96 5.79 23.46
CA ASP A 187 -3.95 6.58 22.22
C ASP A 187 -2.54 6.75 21.63
N VAL A 188 -1.54 6.07 22.19
CA VAL A 188 -0.12 6.25 21.84
C VAL A 188 0.53 4.93 21.50
N MET A 189 1.23 4.88 20.36
CA MET A 189 2.16 3.82 20.00
C MET A 189 3.52 4.39 19.62
N GLU A 190 4.59 3.67 19.94
CA GLU A 190 5.96 4.14 19.74
C GLU A 190 6.91 2.99 19.42
N ASN A 191 7.78 3.22 18.45
CA ASN A 191 8.91 2.35 18.11
C ASN A 191 10.24 3.11 18.27
N GLU A 192 11.32 2.59 17.69
CA GLU A 192 12.65 3.17 17.75
C GLU A 192 12.74 4.56 17.11
N PHE A 193 11.95 4.82 16.07
CA PHE A 193 12.06 6.00 15.19
C PHE A 193 10.90 6.99 15.33
N LEU A 194 9.70 6.50 15.64
CA LEU A 194 8.48 7.28 15.60
C LEU A 194 7.67 7.13 16.89
N ARG A 195 7.04 8.24 17.29
CA ARG A 195 5.98 8.25 18.30
C ARG A 195 4.70 8.78 17.65
N PHE A 196 3.64 7.98 17.69
CA PHE A 196 2.32 8.27 17.16
C PHE A 196 1.35 8.55 18.31
N SER A 197 0.48 9.55 18.16
CA SER A 197 -0.60 9.85 19.09
C SER A 197 -1.90 10.13 18.34
N LEU A 198 -2.95 9.39 18.66
CA LEU A 198 -4.27 9.53 18.05
C LEU A 198 -5.04 10.70 18.67
N ASN A 199 -5.56 11.58 17.83
CA ASN A 199 -6.41 12.70 18.28
C ASN A 199 -7.89 12.27 18.32
N ALA A 200 -8.68 12.99 19.13
CA ALA A 200 -10.11 12.71 19.26
C ALA A 200 -10.93 12.98 17.99
N ASP A 201 -10.40 13.78 17.06
CA ASP A 201 -11.00 14.10 15.76
C ASP A 201 -10.63 13.09 14.66
N GLY A 202 -9.98 11.97 15.01
CA GLY A 202 -9.59 10.90 14.09
C GLY A 202 -8.31 11.18 13.31
N THR A 203 -7.70 12.35 13.46
CA THR A 203 -6.33 12.63 12.97
C THR A 203 -5.28 12.05 13.92
N PHE A 204 -4.00 12.11 13.55
CA PHE A 204 -2.91 11.75 14.45
C PHE A 204 -1.74 12.73 14.42
N ASN A 205 -0.98 12.78 15.50
CA ASN A 205 0.29 13.48 15.56
C ASN A 205 1.42 12.47 15.42
N LEU A 206 2.43 12.82 14.64
CA LEU A 206 3.60 11.98 14.39
C LEU A 206 4.88 12.72 14.79
N LEU A 207 5.60 12.19 15.77
CA LEU A 207 6.92 12.70 16.16
C LEU A 207 8.00 11.80 15.56
N ASN A 208 8.89 12.40 14.76
CA ASN A 208 10.13 11.75 14.36
C ASN A 208 11.17 11.91 15.48
N LYS A 209 11.57 10.80 16.11
CA LYS A 209 12.49 10.78 17.26
C LYS A 209 13.94 11.08 16.89
N ILE A 210 14.30 10.93 15.61
CA ILE A 210 15.66 11.24 15.11
C ILE A 210 15.84 12.75 14.97
N THR A 211 14.86 13.43 14.35
CA THR A 211 14.91 14.88 14.14
C THR A 211 14.26 15.69 15.25
N ASN A 212 13.54 15.02 16.16
CA ASN A 212 12.70 15.63 17.20
C ASN A 212 11.65 16.60 16.63
N ARG A 213 11.20 16.37 15.38
CA ARG A 213 10.19 17.18 14.70
C ARG A 213 8.83 16.50 14.80
N GLU A 214 7.83 17.28 15.17
CA GLU A 214 6.43 16.84 15.27
C GLU A 214 5.61 17.30 14.07
N TYR A 215 4.80 16.39 13.54
CA TYR A 215 3.88 16.58 12.44
C TYR A 215 2.45 16.39 12.96
N PRO A 216 1.76 17.47 13.36
CA PRO A 216 0.45 17.37 14.00
C PRO A 216 -0.69 17.21 12.98
N ASN A 217 -1.82 16.66 13.41
CA ASN A 217 -3.08 16.60 12.65
C ASN A 217 -3.00 15.95 11.26
N GLN A 218 -2.25 14.85 11.15
CA GLN A 218 -2.11 14.04 9.95
C GLN A 218 -3.39 13.24 9.67
N LEU A 219 -3.64 12.98 8.38
CA LEU A 219 -4.79 12.20 7.89
C LEU A 219 -6.15 12.82 8.25
N SER A 220 -6.38 14.04 7.78
CA SER A 220 -7.74 14.61 7.73
C SER A 220 -8.31 14.50 6.33
N TYR A 221 -9.64 14.52 6.20
CA TYR A 221 -10.32 14.41 4.92
C TYR A 221 -11.01 15.70 4.53
N GLU A 222 -11.00 15.99 3.24
CA GLU A 222 -11.71 17.11 2.64
C GLU A 222 -12.59 16.61 1.49
N ASP A 223 -13.86 17.01 1.50
CA ASP A 223 -14.82 16.73 0.44
C ASP A 223 -15.35 18.04 -0.18
N SER A 224 -15.36 18.10 -1.51
CA SER A 224 -15.85 19.27 -2.27
C SER A 224 -16.63 18.83 -3.50
N GLY A 225 -17.55 19.66 -4.01
CA GLY A 225 -18.28 19.37 -5.23
C GLY A 225 -17.38 19.42 -6.48
N ASP A 226 -17.62 18.54 -7.45
CA ASP A 226 -17.00 18.54 -8.78
C ASP A 226 -18.08 18.37 -9.86
N VAL A 227 -18.32 19.42 -10.63
CA VAL A 227 -19.24 19.45 -11.78
C VAL A 227 -18.49 19.48 -13.12
N GLY A 228 -17.19 19.17 -13.07
CA GLY A 228 -16.30 19.13 -14.22
C GLY A 228 -16.49 17.88 -15.08
N THR A 229 -15.37 17.42 -15.64
CA THR A 229 -15.30 16.29 -16.57
C THR A 229 -14.16 15.37 -16.18
N TYR A 230 -13.93 14.29 -16.93
CA TYR A 230 -12.76 13.43 -16.71
C TYR A 230 -11.41 14.15 -16.85
N TRP A 231 -11.32 15.20 -17.66
CA TRP A 231 -10.05 15.91 -17.88
C TRP A 231 -9.80 17.06 -16.91
N VAL A 232 -10.89 17.73 -16.49
CA VAL A 232 -10.80 19.02 -15.82
C VAL A 232 -11.82 19.03 -14.70
N ARG A 233 -11.33 19.20 -13.47
CA ARG A 233 -12.16 19.49 -12.31
C ARG A 233 -12.75 20.88 -12.41
N GLN A 234 -14.00 21.02 -11.98
CA GLN A 234 -14.67 22.31 -11.90
C GLN A 234 -15.55 22.36 -10.66
N GLU A 235 -15.32 23.33 -9.79
CA GLU A 235 -16.17 23.55 -8.63
C GLU A 235 -17.48 24.26 -9.02
N PRO A 236 -18.61 23.95 -8.36
CA PRO A 236 -19.79 24.81 -8.39
C PRO A 236 -19.46 26.23 -7.90
N LEU A 237 -20.15 27.27 -8.38
CA LEU A 237 -19.94 28.64 -7.89
C LEU A 237 -20.31 28.77 -6.40
N ASN A 238 -21.39 28.12 -5.99
CA ASN A 238 -21.81 28.02 -4.59
C ASN A 238 -21.37 26.66 -4.03
N ASN A 239 -20.07 26.37 -4.11
CA ASN A 239 -19.51 25.12 -3.59
C ASN A 239 -19.52 25.12 -2.04
N GLN A 240 -19.64 23.92 -1.49
CA GLN A 240 -19.46 23.68 -0.05
C GLN A 240 -18.36 22.64 0.13
N THR A 241 -17.32 23.03 0.87
CA THR A 241 -16.19 22.18 1.22
C THR A 241 -16.33 21.73 2.67
N PHE A 242 -16.32 20.42 2.89
CA PHE A 242 -16.49 19.79 4.20
C PHE A 242 -15.16 19.23 4.68
N GLN A 243 -14.85 19.41 5.97
CA GLN A 243 -13.65 18.87 6.60
C GLN A 243 -14.00 17.85 7.67
N SER A 244 -13.21 16.79 7.76
CA SER A 244 -13.46 15.68 8.67
C SER A 244 -13.26 16.02 10.16
N LYS A 245 -12.46 17.05 10.48
CA LYS A 245 -12.06 17.38 11.86
C LYS A 245 -13.22 17.79 12.78
N THR A 246 -14.37 18.13 12.20
CA THR A 246 -15.59 18.49 12.94
C THR A 246 -16.67 17.41 12.87
N CYS A 247 -16.35 16.25 12.31
CA CYS A 247 -17.29 15.15 12.13
C CYS A 247 -17.30 14.20 13.34
N PRO A 248 -18.37 13.40 13.51
CA PRO A 248 -18.39 12.31 14.49
C PRO A 248 -17.28 11.28 14.21
N VAL A 249 -16.56 10.89 15.26
CA VAL A 249 -15.45 9.94 15.20
C VAL A 249 -15.60 8.83 16.22
N ARG A 250 -15.25 7.60 15.82
CA ARG A 250 -15.05 6.46 16.71
C ARG A 250 -13.64 5.91 16.51
N THR A 251 -12.95 5.58 17.59
CA THR A 251 -11.61 4.98 17.52
C THR A 251 -11.50 3.72 18.38
N TRP A 252 -10.59 2.82 17.98
CA TRP A 252 -10.21 1.64 18.77
C TRP A 252 -8.82 1.14 18.36
N ILE A 253 -8.27 0.19 19.13
CA ILE A 253 -7.06 -0.55 18.80
C ILE A 253 -7.51 -1.86 18.16
N GLU A 254 -7.13 -2.10 16.90
CA GLU A 254 -7.47 -3.34 16.18
C GLU A 254 -6.60 -4.50 16.65
N GLU A 255 -5.31 -4.25 16.77
CA GLU A 255 -4.32 -5.21 17.25
C GLU A 255 -3.15 -4.46 17.87
N HIS A 256 -2.50 -5.06 18.87
CA HIS A 256 -1.28 -4.52 19.46
C HIS A 256 -0.35 -5.62 19.94
N GLY A 257 0.94 -5.33 19.87
CA GLY A 257 1.98 -6.20 20.40
C GLY A 257 3.38 -5.65 20.13
N PRO A 258 4.43 -6.47 20.31
CA PRO A 258 5.81 -6.02 20.22
C PRO A 258 6.32 -5.79 18.79
N LEU A 259 5.63 -6.32 17.78
CA LEU A 259 6.05 -6.23 16.37
C LEU A 259 5.18 -5.26 15.56
N SER A 260 3.89 -5.19 15.85
CA SER A 260 2.93 -4.32 15.18
C SER A 260 1.88 -3.84 16.16
N THR A 261 1.44 -2.60 15.98
CA THR A 261 0.24 -2.05 16.60
C THR A 261 -0.53 -1.26 15.57
N THR A 262 -1.85 -1.43 15.55
CA THR A 262 -2.75 -0.75 14.62
C THR A 262 -3.88 -0.06 15.36
N PHE A 263 -3.96 1.27 15.20
CA PHE A 263 -5.13 2.05 15.58
C PHE A 263 -6.12 2.13 14.41
N VAL A 264 -7.40 2.22 14.72
CA VAL A 264 -8.46 2.46 13.73
C VAL A 264 -9.27 3.67 14.12
N SER A 265 -9.57 4.51 13.12
CA SER A 265 -10.52 5.61 13.23
C SER A 265 -11.61 5.49 12.17
N GLU A 266 -12.86 5.62 12.60
CA GLU A 266 -14.04 5.74 11.77
C GLU A 266 -14.55 7.17 11.84
N VAL A 267 -14.56 7.88 10.72
CA VAL A 267 -15.10 9.24 10.60
C VAL A 267 -16.34 9.21 9.71
N THR A 268 -17.46 9.74 10.22
CA THR A 268 -18.71 9.83 9.44
C THR A 268 -18.90 11.25 8.91
N MET A 269 -18.72 11.45 7.61
CA MET A 269 -18.96 12.73 6.95
C MET A 269 -20.37 12.76 6.36
N THR A 270 -21.26 13.62 6.88
CA THR A 270 -22.56 13.90 6.27
C THR A 270 -22.37 14.91 5.15
N LEU A 271 -22.50 14.45 3.90
CA LEU A 271 -22.15 15.21 2.69
C LEU A 271 -23.39 15.40 1.80
N PRO A 272 -23.45 16.49 1.01
CA PRO A 272 -24.41 16.60 -0.07
C PRO A 272 -24.32 15.40 -1.00
N ALA A 273 -25.46 14.78 -1.31
CA ALA A 273 -25.53 13.56 -2.10
C ALA A 273 -24.90 13.69 -3.49
N ARG A 274 -24.85 14.92 -4.02
CA ARG A 274 -24.16 15.28 -5.26
C ARG A 274 -23.92 16.78 -5.42
N ALA A 275 -23.09 17.17 -6.39
CA ALA A 275 -23.13 18.52 -6.95
C ALA A 275 -24.15 18.65 -8.10
N LEU A 276 -24.72 19.86 -8.26
CA LEU A 276 -25.77 20.17 -9.23
C LEU A 276 -25.25 21.20 -10.24
N LYS A 277 -24.77 20.72 -11.39
CA LYS A 277 -24.20 21.55 -12.46
C LYS A 277 -25.11 22.72 -12.88
N ASP A 278 -26.40 22.45 -13.13
CA ASP A 278 -27.36 23.46 -13.61
C ASP A 278 -27.67 24.56 -12.59
N LYS A 279 -27.49 24.26 -11.28
CA LYS A 279 -27.69 25.22 -10.19
C LYS A 279 -26.38 25.86 -9.73
N SER A 280 -25.24 25.34 -10.19
CA SER A 280 -23.92 25.74 -9.71
C SER A 280 -23.82 25.74 -8.17
N ALA A 281 -24.33 24.66 -7.56
CA ALA A 281 -24.37 24.45 -6.11
C ALA A 281 -24.28 22.94 -5.80
N ARG A 282 -24.26 22.57 -4.51
CA ARG A 282 -24.45 21.18 -4.08
C ARG A 282 -25.92 20.91 -3.72
N ASP A 283 -26.32 19.63 -3.75
CA ASP A 283 -27.69 19.20 -3.43
C ASP A 283 -28.01 19.43 -1.95
N ASP A 284 -29.27 19.73 -1.61
CA ASP A 284 -29.70 19.90 -0.20
C ASP A 284 -29.88 18.55 0.50
N ALA A 285 -30.08 17.47 -0.27
CA ALA A 285 -30.16 16.12 0.26
C ALA A 285 -28.76 15.62 0.64
N ASN A 286 -28.61 15.15 1.88
CA ASN A 286 -27.35 14.62 2.39
C ASN A 286 -27.33 13.09 2.44
N ARG A 287 -26.11 12.53 2.42
CA ARG A 287 -25.79 11.13 2.66
C ARG A 287 -24.56 11.03 3.56
N ASP A 288 -24.51 9.98 4.37
CA ASP A 288 -23.35 9.71 5.20
C ASP A 288 -22.31 8.89 4.43
N LEU A 289 -21.06 9.33 4.52
CA LEU A 289 -19.87 8.63 4.05
C LEU A 289 -19.04 8.24 5.28
N LEU A 290 -19.02 6.94 5.59
CA LEU A 290 -18.19 6.38 6.67
C LEU A 290 -16.81 6.05 6.12
N ILE A 291 -15.79 6.75 6.60
CA ILE A 291 -14.38 6.54 6.24
C ILE A 291 -13.68 5.83 7.38
N ARG A 292 -13.19 4.61 7.13
CA ARG A 292 -12.42 3.83 8.09
C ARG A 292 -10.93 3.88 7.73
N SER A 293 -10.11 4.26 8.70
CA SER A 293 -8.66 4.41 8.53
C SER A 293 -7.92 3.50 9.49
N TYR A 294 -7.08 2.61 8.97
CA TYR A 294 -6.16 1.78 9.75
C TYR A 294 -4.78 2.45 9.75
N MET A 295 -4.22 2.68 10.93
CA MET A 295 -2.95 3.36 11.17
C MET A 295 -2.00 2.40 11.88
N THR A 296 -1.07 1.81 11.14
CA THR A 296 -0.19 0.75 11.64
C THR A 296 1.24 1.27 11.81
N LEU A 297 1.81 1.04 13.00
CA LEU A 297 3.24 1.23 13.26
C LEU A 297 3.87 -0.13 13.57
N ARG A 298 4.88 -0.48 12.78
CA ARG A 298 5.66 -1.71 12.97
C ARG A 298 6.98 -1.42 13.67
N LYS A 299 7.50 -2.41 14.39
CA LYS A 299 8.84 -2.34 14.99
C LYS A 299 9.90 -2.10 13.90
N GLY A 300 10.84 -1.18 14.14
CA GLY A 300 11.89 -0.82 13.19
C GLY A 300 11.42 -0.04 11.95
N ALA A 301 10.13 0.18 11.75
CA ALA A 301 9.63 0.98 10.63
C ALA A 301 9.85 2.48 10.86
N LYS A 302 10.22 3.21 9.81
CA LYS A 302 10.41 4.66 9.87
C LYS A 302 9.21 5.45 9.34
N SER A 303 8.14 4.77 8.97
CA SER A 303 6.89 5.33 8.47
C SER A 303 5.70 4.74 9.20
N VAL A 304 4.55 5.42 9.11
CA VAL A 304 3.25 4.88 9.51
C VAL A 304 2.53 4.38 8.26
N GLU A 305 2.07 3.14 8.26
CA GLU A 305 1.26 2.59 7.18
C GLU A 305 -0.21 2.97 7.40
N LEU A 306 -0.86 3.40 6.31
CA LEU A 306 -2.22 3.91 6.31
C LEU A 306 -3.04 3.11 5.28
N ARG A 307 -4.17 2.55 5.73
CA ARG A 307 -5.17 1.95 4.84
C ARG A 307 -6.52 2.63 5.05
N VAL A 308 -7.08 3.21 4.01
CA VAL A 308 -8.33 3.97 4.05
C VAL A 308 -9.39 3.26 3.23
N GLN A 309 -10.51 2.94 3.87
CA GLN A 309 -11.63 2.24 3.25
C GLN A 309 -12.92 3.03 3.42
N PHE A 310 -13.73 3.06 2.37
CA PHE A 310 -15.09 3.59 2.42
C PHE A 310 -15.92 2.99 1.29
N ASN A 311 -17.25 3.12 1.39
CA ASN A 311 -18.16 2.77 0.31
C ASN A 311 -18.73 4.07 -0.27
N ASN A 312 -18.27 4.45 -1.45
CA ASN A 312 -18.71 5.70 -2.08
C ASN A 312 -20.19 5.58 -2.49
N ASN A 313 -21.00 6.48 -1.93
CA ASN A 313 -22.41 6.66 -2.25
C ASN A 313 -22.74 8.12 -2.63
N ILE A 314 -21.72 8.95 -2.88
CA ILE A 314 -21.82 10.37 -3.24
C ILE A 314 -21.45 10.54 -4.71
N GLU A 315 -22.19 11.37 -5.45
CA GLU A 315 -21.91 11.68 -6.86
C GLU A 315 -21.29 13.09 -7.01
N ASP A 316 -20.66 13.38 -8.15
CA ASP A 316 -20.22 14.73 -8.54
C ASP A 316 -19.40 15.45 -7.42
N HIS A 317 -18.39 14.76 -6.87
CA HIS A 317 -17.59 15.22 -5.73
C HIS A 317 -16.13 14.75 -5.82
N ARG A 318 -15.25 15.38 -5.05
CA ARG A 318 -13.84 14.98 -4.87
C ARG A 318 -13.52 14.84 -3.40
N LEU A 319 -12.95 13.69 -3.02
CA LEU A 319 -12.47 13.38 -1.68
C LEU A 319 -10.93 13.34 -1.66
N ARG A 320 -10.32 14.04 -0.70
CA ARG A 320 -8.86 14.10 -0.51
C ARG A 320 -8.45 13.73 0.92
N ALA A 321 -7.28 13.12 1.06
CA ALA A 321 -6.59 12.96 2.34
C ALA A 321 -5.50 14.04 2.47
N LEU A 322 -5.40 14.67 3.64
CA LEU A 322 -4.55 15.83 3.89
C LEU A 322 -3.48 15.52 4.95
N PHE A 323 -2.23 15.87 4.63
CA PHE A 323 -1.03 15.71 5.46
C PHE A 323 -0.30 17.05 5.59
N PRO A 324 -0.58 17.85 6.64
CA PRO A 324 0.13 19.10 6.86
C PRO A 324 1.61 18.82 7.17
N SER A 325 2.52 19.22 6.28
CA SER A 325 3.95 18.95 6.45
C SER A 325 4.61 19.85 7.48
N GLY A 326 4.11 21.07 7.66
CA GLY A 326 4.73 22.08 8.53
C GLY A 326 6.07 22.60 8.00
N ILE A 327 6.40 22.33 6.73
CA ILE A 327 7.64 22.75 6.07
C ILE A 327 7.37 24.05 5.33
N SER A 328 7.13 25.11 6.08
CA SER A 328 6.59 26.38 5.58
C SER A 328 7.47 27.07 4.53
N LEU A 329 8.79 26.82 4.55
CA LEU A 329 9.76 27.40 3.61
C LEU A 329 9.91 26.60 2.31
N ALA A 330 9.28 25.43 2.17
CA ALA A 330 9.34 24.68 0.93
C ALA A 330 8.70 25.49 -0.20
N THR A 331 9.40 25.53 -1.33
CA THR A 331 8.97 26.19 -2.57
C THR A 331 8.66 25.19 -3.68
N HIS A 332 9.16 23.96 -3.55
CA HIS A 332 9.01 22.88 -4.52
C HIS A 332 8.54 21.60 -3.83
N SER A 333 7.94 20.72 -4.62
CA SER A 333 7.60 19.35 -4.28
C SER A 333 8.32 18.41 -5.25
N CYS A 334 8.75 17.25 -4.76
CA CYS A 334 9.46 16.25 -5.54
C CYS A 334 8.60 15.00 -5.64
N ALA A 335 8.26 14.54 -6.84
CA ALA A 335 7.41 13.37 -7.02
C ALA A 335 8.03 12.38 -8.00
N GLU A 336 7.80 11.09 -7.78
CA GLU A 336 8.26 10.07 -8.72
C GLU A 336 7.57 10.25 -10.09
N GLY A 337 8.41 10.38 -11.12
CA GLY A 337 8.03 10.41 -12.53
C GLY A 337 8.49 9.14 -13.26
N HIS A 338 8.58 9.22 -14.59
CA HIS A 338 9.02 8.08 -15.39
C HIS A 338 10.56 8.00 -15.41
N PHE A 339 11.12 7.09 -14.61
CA PHE A 339 12.58 6.92 -14.46
C PHE A 339 13.31 8.16 -13.94
N CYS A 340 12.62 8.99 -13.16
CA CYS A 340 13.17 10.20 -12.57
C CYS A 340 12.34 10.63 -11.34
N VAL A 341 12.86 11.58 -10.56
CA VAL A 341 12.11 12.37 -9.58
C VAL A 341 11.95 13.79 -10.10
N ASP A 342 10.71 14.18 -10.39
CA ASP A 342 10.36 15.49 -10.92
C ASP A 342 10.23 16.51 -9.78
N GLU A 343 11.02 17.57 -9.81
CA GLU A 343 10.87 18.73 -8.95
C GLU A 343 9.93 19.76 -9.57
N ARG A 344 8.88 20.15 -8.85
CA ARG A 344 7.84 21.07 -9.34
C ARG A 344 7.52 22.16 -8.32
N PRO A 345 7.33 23.42 -8.74
CA PRO A 345 7.01 24.51 -7.83
C PRO A 345 5.64 24.31 -7.19
N ILE A 346 5.55 24.53 -5.87
CA ILE A 346 4.30 24.44 -5.09
C ILE A 346 3.30 25.50 -5.57
N SER A 347 3.78 26.69 -5.90
CA SER A 347 2.98 27.77 -6.46
C SER A 347 3.40 28.04 -7.91
N PRO A 348 2.82 27.34 -8.90
CA PRO A 348 3.10 27.65 -10.31
C PRO A 348 2.52 29.02 -10.72
N ARG A 349 1.73 29.66 -9.84
CA ARG A 349 1.06 30.95 -10.01
C ARG A 349 1.99 32.04 -10.52
N GLU A 350 3.14 32.24 -9.89
CA GLU A 350 4.03 33.37 -10.22
C GLU A 350 4.57 33.28 -11.66
N LYS A 351 4.80 32.06 -12.16
CA LYS A 351 5.29 31.83 -13.52
C LYS A 351 4.23 32.09 -14.60
N PHE A 352 2.96 31.76 -14.33
CA PHE A 352 1.91 31.77 -15.36
C PHE A 352 0.88 32.91 -15.24
N LEU A 353 0.77 33.56 -14.07
CA LEU A 353 -0.11 34.72 -13.87
C LEU A 353 0.34 35.93 -14.68
N GLY A 354 1.66 36.17 -14.80
CA GLY A 354 2.22 37.25 -15.62
C GLY A 354 1.89 37.13 -17.12
N GLU A 355 1.54 35.92 -17.57
CA GLU A 355 1.13 35.63 -18.95
C GLU A 355 -0.40 35.47 -19.12
N GLY A 356 -1.19 35.57 -18.03
CA GLY A 356 -2.64 35.34 -18.04
C GLY A 356 -3.03 33.88 -18.32
N ARG A 357 -2.17 32.91 -17.99
CA ARG A 357 -2.31 31.48 -18.33
C ARG A 357 -2.37 30.56 -17.12
N TYR A 358 -2.92 31.03 -16.01
CA TYR A 358 -3.06 30.22 -14.81
C TYR A 358 -4.47 29.62 -14.73
N TRP A 359 -4.54 28.29 -14.60
CA TRP A 359 -5.77 27.55 -14.30
C TRP A 359 -5.61 26.85 -12.95
N GLU A 360 -6.66 26.83 -12.12
CA GLU A 360 -6.62 26.20 -10.79
C GLU A 360 -6.20 24.72 -10.84
N ASN A 361 -6.59 24.00 -11.89
CA ASN A 361 -6.19 22.60 -12.09
C ASN A 361 -4.69 22.39 -12.36
N MET A 362 -3.91 23.47 -12.56
CA MET A 362 -2.43 23.36 -12.61
C MET A 362 -1.82 23.14 -11.21
N GLN A 363 -2.62 23.21 -10.14
CA GLN A 363 -2.18 22.88 -8.78
C GLN A 363 -2.11 21.36 -8.54
N THR A 364 -2.91 20.57 -9.26
CA THR A 364 -2.87 19.11 -9.19
C THR A 364 -1.80 18.57 -10.14
N LEU A 365 -0.91 17.74 -9.61
CA LEU A 365 0.28 17.24 -10.29
C LEU A 365 0.30 15.70 -10.29
N PRO A 366 0.92 15.08 -11.31
CA PRO A 366 1.01 13.63 -11.39
C PRO A 366 2.12 13.09 -10.49
N MET A 367 1.88 11.93 -9.87
CA MET A 367 2.90 11.13 -9.19
C MET A 367 2.77 9.65 -9.55
N GLN A 368 3.86 8.90 -9.43
CA GLN A 368 3.85 7.44 -9.35
C GLN A 368 3.73 7.03 -7.87
N SER A 369 4.78 6.49 -7.24
CA SER A 369 4.69 5.91 -5.91
C SER A 369 4.83 6.91 -4.77
N PHE A 370 5.27 8.15 -4.99
CA PHE A 370 5.39 9.13 -3.90
C PHE A 370 5.36 10.59 -4.35
N VAL A 371 5.08 11.44 -3.36
CA VAL A 371 5.38 12.88 -3.35
C VAL A 371 6.13 13.20 -2.05
N ASP A 372 7.13 14.07 -2.14
CA ASP A 372 7.91 14.63 -1.04
C ASP A 372 7.82 16.16 -1.01
N VAL A 373 7.83 16.70 0.21
CA VAL A 373 8.07 18.11 0.50
C VAL A 373 9.18 18.18 1.54
N SER A 374 10.24 18.92 1.23
CA SER A 374 11.40 19.08 2.10
C SER A 374 11.96 20.51 2.07
N ASP A 375 12.67 20.90 3.13
CA ASP A 375 13.42 22.16 3.23
C ASP A 375 14.95 21.97 3.07
N GLY A 376 15.38 20.75 2.74
CA GLY A 376 16.79 20.35 2.64
C GLY A 376 17.38 19.82 3.95
N ASP A 377 16.77 20.09 5.10
CA ASP A 377 17.16 19.53 6.40
C ASP A 377 16.16 18.47 6.88
N HIS A 378 14.88 18.67 6.56
CA HIS A 378 13.76 17.84 6.97
C HIS A 378 12.74 17.69 5.85
N GLY A 379 12.10 16.52 5.78
CA GLY A 379 11.07 16.24 4.78
C GLY A 379 9.93 15.36 5.31
N LEU A 380 8.82 15.42 4.59
CA LEU A 380 7.66 14.56 4.78
C LEU A 380 7.20 14.04 3.43
N ALA A 381 7.32 12.73 3.24
CA ALA A 381 6.85 12.05 2.05
C ALA A 381 5.54 11.29 2.30
N VAL A 382 4.67 11.30 1.28
CA VAL A 382 3.53 10.39 1.19
C VAL A 382 3.82 9.37 0.09
N ILE A 383 4.01 8.12 0.48
CA ILE A 383 4.27 6.98 -0.40
C ILE A 383 2.94 6.25 -0.64
N ASN A 384 2.58 5.87 -1.85
CA ASN A 384 1.29 5.29 -2.19
C ASN A 384 1.41 4.04 -3.08
N ASP A 385 0.32 3.28 -3.16
CA ASP A 385 0.13 2.12 -4.06
C ASP A 385 -1.02 2.40 -5.05
N GLY A 386 -0.75 3.21 -6.08
CA GLY A 386 -1.66 3.40 -7.22
C GLY A 386 -2.43 4.73 -7.30
N LEU A 387 -2.15 5.69 -6.41
CA LEU A 387 -2.70 7.04 -6.46
C LEU A 387 -1.82 7.95 -7.33
N CYS A 388 -2.43 8.61 -8.32
CA CYS A 388 -1.68 9.33 -9.34
C CYS A 388 -1.79 10.86 -9.28
N GLU A 389 -2.63 11.42 -8.39
CA GLU A 389 -2.87 12.86 -8.31
C GLU A 389 -2.61 13.38 -6.90
N PHE A 390 -1.77 14.42 -6.80
CA PHE A 390 -1.54 15.16 -5.56
C PHE A 390 -1.58 16.67 -5.80
N GLU A 391 -1.71 17.43 -4.73
CA GLU A 391 -1.46 18.87 -4.68
C GLU A 391 -0.65 19.16 -3.42
N VAL A 392 0.37 20.00 -3.51
CA VAL A 392 0.93 20.63 -2.31
C VAL A 392 0.33 22.02 -2.21
N MET A 393 -0.49 22.23 -1.18
CA MET A 393 -1.24 23.46 -1.03
C MET A 393 -0.30 24.62 -0.68
N ASP A 394 -0.46 25.76 -1.35
CA ASP A 394 0.24 27.01 -1.06
C ASP A 394 -0.35 27.70 0.19
N ASN A 395 -0.25 27.00 1.33
CA ASN A 395 -0.64 27.46 2.65
C ASN A 395 0.58 27.44 3.60
N PRO A 396 0.50 28.03 4.80
CA PRO A 396 1.63 28.07 5.73
C PRO A 396 2.15 26.69 6.17
N GLN A 397 1.33 25.64 6.07
CA GLN A 397 1.66 24.28 6.47
C GLN A 397 2.21 23.43 5.33
N ARG A 398 2.23 23.92 4.08
CA ARG A 398 2.53 23.14 2.87
C ARG A 398 1.87 21.77 2.90
N THR A 399 0.54 21.78 3.07
CA THR A 399 -0.24 20.54 3.19
C THR A 399 -0.16 19.73 1.91
N ILE A 400 0.29 18.49 2.01
CA ILE A 400 0.23 17.50 0.94
C ILE A 400 -1.20 16.97 0.91
N ALA A 401 -1.91 17.19 -0.18
CA ALA A 401 -3.26 16.70 -0.43
C ALA A 401 -3.23 15.60 -1.48
N ILE A 402 -3.62 14.39 -1.10
CA ILE A 402 -3.72 13.24 -2.00
C ILE A 402 -5.18 13.06 -2.40
N THR A 403 -5.47 13.07 -3.70
CA THR A 403 -6.82 12.80 -4.20
C THR A 403 -7.09 11.30 -4.08
N LEU A 404 -8.03 10.92 -3.20
CA LEU A 404 -8.45 9.53 -3.05
C LEU A 404 -9.48 9.16 -4.11
N LEU A 405 -10.45 10.04 -4.34
CA LEU A 405 -11.53 9.79 -5.28
C LEU A 405 -11.98 11.07 -5.95
N ARG A 406 -12.26 10.98 -7.25
CA ARG A 406 -12.99 12.00 -8.00
C ARG A 406 -14.13 11.34 -8.75
N SER A 407 -15.35 11.76 -8.42
CA SER A 407 -16.58 11.24 -8.98
C SER A 407 -17.18 12.29 -9.89
N VAL A 408 -17.32 11.98 -11.18
CA VAL A 408 -17.86 12.89 -12.19
C VAL A 408 -18.84 12.20 -13.13
N ARG A 409 -19.62 13.00 -13.83
CA ARG A 409 -20.52 12.50 -14.87
C ARG A 409 -19.73 11.92 -16.04
N ASN A 410 -20.28 10.88 -16.67
CA ASN A 410 -19.71 10.34 -17.89
C ASN A 410 -19.95 11.34 -19.04
N TRP A 411 -18.94 12.14 -19.32
CA TRP A 411 -18.93 13.11 -20.41
C TRP A 411 -17.68 12.89 -21.25
N ILE A 412 -17.86 12.65 -22.55
CA ILE A 412 -16.75 12.37 -23.47
C ILE A 412 -16.60 13.55 -24.42
N CYS A 413 -15.39 14.11 -24.48
CA CYS A 413 -15.11 15.23 -25.36
C CYS A 413 -14.92 14.79 -26.83
N SER A 414 -15.23 15.70 -27.75
CA SER A 414 -14.84 15.64 -29.16
C SER A 414 -14.15 16.95 -29.55
N GLY A 415 -13.36 17.50 -28.61
CA GLY A 415 -12.71 18.82 -28.65
C GLY A 415 -13.01 19.65 -27.39
N ASN A 416 -12.28 20.76 -27.19
CA ASN A 416 -12.34 21.57 -25.95
C ASN A 416 -13.72 22.18 -25.63
N THR A 417 -14.63 22.26 -26.60
CA THR A 417 -15.95 22.90 -26.44
C THR A 417 -17.12 22.00 -26.84
N ARG A 418 -16.86 20.72 -27.15
CA ARG A 418 -17.89 19.80 -27.64
C ARG A 418 -17.71 18.45 -26.97
N GLY A 419 -18.81 17.83 -26.58
CA GLY A 419 -18.82 16.49 -26.05
C GLY A 419 -20.23 16.00 -25.80
N VAL A 420 -20.35 14.72 -25.46
CA VAL A 420 -21.61 14.03 -25.22
C VAL A 420 -21.62 13.53 -23.78
N GLU A 421 -22.70 13.83 -23.06
CA GLU A 421 -22.97 13.25 -21.75
C GLU A 421 -23.76 11.94 -21.89
N TYR A 422 -23.36 10.93 -21.14
CA TYR A 422 -24.03 9.65 -21.05
C TYR A 422 -24.66 9.49 -19.66
N PRO A 423 -25.81 10.12 -19.38
CA PRO A 423 -26.36 10.25 -18.01
C PRO A 423 -26.76 8.91 -17.37
N ARG A 424 -26.94 7.86 -18.18
CA ARG A 424 -27.24 6.49 -17.71
C ARG A 424 -25.97 5.69 -17.39
N GLN A 425 -24.80 6.20 -17.74
CA GLN A 425 -23.50 5.59 -17.48
C GLN A 425 -22.91 6.26 -16.24
N LYS A 426 -22.73 5.47 -15.20
CA LYS A 426 -22.37 5.93 -13.85
C LYS A 426 -20.97 5.50 -13.44
N GLY A 427 -20.20 4.88 -14.34
CA GLY A 427 -18.83 4.45 -14.06
C GLY A 427 -17.93 5.58 -13.56
N GLY A 428 -18.04 6.78 -14.16
CA GLY A 428 -17.28 7.96 -13.70
C GLY A 428 -17.64 8.45 -12.29
N GLN A 429 -18.75 8.01 -11.71
CA GLN A 429 -19.13 8.33 -10.33
C GLN A 429 -18.46 7.43 -9.30
N CYS A 430 -17.75 6.39 -9.75
CA CYS A 430 -16.93 5.51 -8.91
C CYS A 430 -17.66 5.04 -7.63
N GLN A 431 -18.92 4.62 -7.78
CA GLN A 431 -19.74 4.15 -6.66
C GLN A 431 -19.25 2.80 -6.15
N GLY A 432 -19.44 2.51 -4.88
CA GLY A 432 -19.06 1.24 -4.28
C GLY A 432 -17.79 1.28 -3.43
N PRO A 433 -17.24 0.11 -3.07
CA PRO A 433 -16.12 0.01 -2.14
C PRO A 433 -14.84 0.60 -2.72
N GLN A 434 -14.11 1.32 -1.89
CA GLN A 434 -12.80 1.91 -2.16
C GLN A 434 -11.82 1.46 -1.07
N ASP A 435 -10.59 1.16 -1.44
CA ASP A 435 -9.53 0.68 -0.55
C ASP A 435 -8.18 1.23 -1.00
N PHE A 436 -7.64 2.19 -0.24
CA PHE A 436 -6.40 2.87 -0.58
C PHE A 436 -5.32 2.53 0.45
N ARG A 437 -4.10 2.29 -0.03
CA ARG A 437 -2.93 2.07 0.81
C ARG A 437 -1.87 3.14 0.51
N PHE A 438 -1.38 3.78 1.57
CA PHE A 438 -0.24 4.70 1.50
C PHE A 438 0.51 4.70 2.83
N SER A 439 1.65 5.38 2.89
CA SER A 439 2.51 5.45 4.06
C SER A 439 3.04 6.86 4.24
N LEU A 440 3.03 7.34 5.48
CA LEU A 440 3.54 8.66 5.85
C LEU A 440 4.96 8.51 6.40
N TYR A 441 5.93 9.09 5.69
CA TYR A 441 7.35 8.89 5.95
C TYR A 441 8.07 10.22 6.23
N PRO A 442 8.29 10.57 7.50
CA PRO A 442 9.12 11.72 7.85
C PRO A 442 10.61 11.37 7.75
N HIS A 443 11.42 12.24 7.16
CA HIS A 443 12.86 12.00 6.99
C HIS A 443 13.70 13.25 7.26
N SER A 444 15.02 13.06 7.24
CA SER A 444 16.02 14.13 7.22
C SER A 444 16.48 14.37 5.79
N GLY A 445 17.03 15.55 5.51
CA GLY A 445 17.48 15.91 4.18
C GLY A 445 16.34 16.09 3.18
N ASP A 446 16.70 16.03 1.90
CA ASP A 446 15.76 15.93 0.78
C ASP A 446 15.28 14.48 0.54
N TRP A 447 14.49 14.27 -0.52
CA TRP A 447 13.98 12.94 -0.88
C TRP A 447 15.09 11.89 -1.12
N ASN A 448 16.27 12.32 -1.58
CA ASN A 448 17.38 11.44 -1.97
C ASN A 448 18.23 11.06 -0.75
N GLU A 449 18.58 12.03 0.10
CA GLU A 449 19.23 11.80 1.39
C GLU A 449 18.32 11.03 2.35
N GLY A 450 17.03 11.37 2.35
CA GLY A 450 15.98 10.70 3.11
C GLY A 450 15.67 9.29 2.61
N GLY A 451 16.12 8.90 1.41
CA GLY A 451 15.89 7.55 0.88
C GLY A 451 14.42 7.26 0.55
N VAL A 452 13.64 8.28 0.21
CA VAL A 452 12.19 8.17 -0.06
C VAL A 452 11.89 7.15 -1.16
N PHE A 453 12.71 7.10 -2.21
CA PHE A 453 12.57 6.13 -3.30
C PHE A 453 12.80 4.68 -2.82
N VAL A 454 13.78 4.47 -1.93
CA VAL A 454 14.06 3.13 -1.37
C VAL A 454 12.90 2.67 -0.48
N GLU A 455 12.36 3.57 0.32
CA GLU A 455 11.18 3.28 1.15
C GLU A 455 9.92 3.06 0.30
N SER A 456 9.76 3.74 -0.84
CA SER A 456 8.65 3.47 -1.77
C SER A 456 8.74 2.08 -2.38
N GLN A 457 9.93 1.62 -2.76
CA GLN A 457 10.15 0.25 -3.22
C GLN A 457 9.84 -0.79 -2.14
N ARG A 458 10.27 -0.54 -0.88
CA ARG A 458 9.96 -1.42 0.26
C ARG A 458 8.45 -1.56 0.48
N PHE A 459 7.72 -0.45 0.40
CA PHE A 459 6.28 -0.41 0.61
C PHE A 459 5.48 -1.08 -0.51
N ASN A 460 5.87 -0.88 -1.78
CA ASN A 460 5.14 -1.42 -2.94
C ASN A 460 5.55 -2.84 -3.32
N VAL A 461 6.74 -3.30 -2.90
CA VAL A 461 7.23 -4.65 -3.20
C VAL A 461 7.55 -5.40 -1.90
N PRO A 462 6.56 -6.06 -1.27
CA PRO A 462 6.75 -6.73 0.01
C PRO A 462 7.63 -7.99 -0.08
N VAL A 463 8.26 -8.38 1.03
CA VAL A 463 8.83 -9.73 1.18
C VAL A 463 7.71 -10.76 1.08
N ARG A 464 7.90 -11.82 0.28
CA ARG A 464 6.90 -12.86 0.05
C ARG A 464 7.17 -14.08 0.94
N PRO A 465 6.29 -14.40 1.91
CA PRO A 465 6.36 -15.65 2.65
C PRO A 465 5.74 -16.81 1.84
N ILE A 466 6.50 -17.87 1.64
CA ILE A 466 6.08 -19.07 0.91
C ILE A 466 6.15 -20.25 1.87
N GLN A 467 5.00 -20.85 2.17
CA GLN A 467 4.95 -22.06 2.98
C GLN A 467 5.25 -23.29 2.11
N CYS A 468 6.10 -24.19 2.62
CA CYS A 468 6.41 -25.46 1.96
C CYS A 468 6.68 -26.58 2.97
N GLY A 469 6.63 -27.83 2.50
CA GLY A 469 7.10 -29.00 3.25
C GLY A 469 8.58 -29.26 2.98
N ARG A 470 9.04 -30.49 3.22
CA ARG A 470 10.40 -30.91 2.84
C ARG A 470 10.62 -30.80 1.33
N GLY A 471 11.80 -30.30 0.93
CA GLY A 471 12.25 -30.30 -0.47
C GLY A 471 12.78 -31.67 -0.92
N GLU A 472 13.12 -31.77 -2.21
CA GLU A 472 13.64 -32.99 -2.85
C GLU A 472 15.19 -33.07 -2.85
N GLY A 473 15.87 -32.18 -2.12
CA GLY A 473 17.33 -32.14 -2.03
C GLY A 473 17.98 -31.32 -3.16
N GLY A 474 17.69 -30.02 -3.19
CA GLY A 474 18.23 -29.08 -4.17
C GLY A 474 19.71 -28.73 -3.98
N SER A 475 20.21 -27.75 -4.75
CA SER A 475 21.62 -27.32 -4.72
C SER A 475 21.87 -25.96 -4.07
N LEU A 476 20.82 -25.18 -3.82
CA LEU A 476 20.89 -23.88 -3.17
C LEU A 476 20.82 -24.05 -1.65
N GLY A 477 21.53 -23.22 -0.89
CA GLY A 477 21.47 -23.22 0.55
C GLY A 477 20.14 -22.70 1.10
N LEU A 478 20.03 -22.69 2.44
CA LEU A 478 18.88 -22.13 3.16
C LEU A 478 18.80 -20.60 3.08
N VAL A 479 19.89 -19.93 2.70
CA VAL A 479 19.99 -18.47 2.56
C VAL A 479 20.85 -18.18 1.34
N GLU A 480 20.30 -17.45 0.38
CA GLU A 480 21.00 -17.12 -0.86
C GLU A 480 20.67 -15.69 -1.32
N SER A 481 21.66 -14.99 -1.85
CA SER A 481 21.47 -13.75 -2.61
C SER A 481 21.68 -14.04 -4.10
N LEU A 482 20.69 -13.71 -4.93
CA LEU A 482 20.76 -14.00 -6.38
C LEU A 482 21.06 -12.74 -7.21
N LEU A 483 20.74 -11.56 -6.69
CA LEU A 483 21.02 -10.27 -7.32
C LEU A 483 21.14 -9.18 -6.26
N GLU A 484 22.26 -8.46 -6.28
CA GLU A 484 22.50 -7.28 -5.46
C GLU A 484 22.96 -6.12 -6.35
N ILE A 485 22.47 -4.91 -6.06
CA ILE A 485 22.85 -3.68 -6.77
C ILE A 485 23.33 -2.66 -5.75
N GLU A 486 24.54 -2.16 -5.97
CA GLU A 486 25.15 -1.09 -5.20
C GLU A 486 25.44 0.15 -6.07
N PRO A 487 25.16 1.37 -5.56
CA PRO A 487 24.53 1.68 -4.27
C PRO A 487 23.02 1.40 -4.28
N THR A 488 22.41 1.23 -3.10
CA THR A 488 20.96 1.01 -2.91
C THR A 488 20.07 2.09 -3.55
N LYS A 489 20.64 3.26 -3.86
CA LYS A 489 19.95 4.35 -4.54
C LYS A 489 19.73 4.11 -6.04
N LEU A 490 20.47 3.18 -6.67
CA LEU A 490 20.20 2.76 -8.04
C LEU A 490 18.96 1.87 -8.08
N VAL A 491 18.03 2.22 -8.96
CA VAL A 491 16.72 1.57 -9.01
C VAL A 491 16.73 0.48 -10.08
N LEU A 492 16.46 -0.77 -9.67
CA LEU A 492 16.18 -1.86 -10.59
C LEU A 492 14.77 -1.73 -11.17
N SER A 493 14.67 -1.56 -12.48
CA SER A 493 13.39 -1.43 -13.19
C SER A 493 13.01 -2.67 -14.02
N ALA A 494 13.96 -3.56 -14.31
CA ALA A 494 13.68 -4.85 -14.93
C ALA A 494 14.80 -5.86 -14.70
N LEU A 495 14.40 -7.09 -14.41
CA LEU A 495 15.22 -8.30 -14.46
C LEU A 495 14.43 -9.36 -15.24
N LYS A 496 14.89 -9.76 -16.43
CA LYS A 496 14.21 -10.76 -17.25
C LYS A 496 15.17 -11.52 -18.16
N GLN A 497 14.73 -12.63 -18.74
CA GLN A 497 15.46 -13.25 -19.84
C GLN A 497 15.29 -12.42 -21.12
N GLU A 498 16.32 -12.32 -21.95
CA GLU A 498 16.31 -11.71 -23.29
C GLU A 498 15.23 -12.32 -24.19
N GLU A 499 14.74 -11.55 -25.17
CA GLU A 499 13.71 -12.02 -26.08
C GLU A 499 14.23 -13.09 -27.08
N ASP A 500 15.38 -12.92 -27.68
CA ASP A 500 15.84 -13.86 -28.72
C ASP A 500 16.93 -14.82 -28.23
N GLY A 501 17.21 -14.82 -26.92
CA GLY A 501 18.35 -15.55 -26.35
C GLY A 501 18.18 -15.98 -24.90
N PRO A 502 19.19 -16.71 -24.37
CA PRO A 502 19.24 -17.13 -22.96
C PRO A 502 19.84 -16.07 -22.04
N ALA A 503 20.27 -14.92 -22.55
CA ALA A 503 20.91 -13.88 -21.74
C ALA A 503 19.93 -13.28 -20.73
N ILE A 504 20.46 -12.73 -19.65
CA ILE A 504 19.69 -11.99 -18.65
C ILE A 504 19.80 -10.50 -18.98
N VAL A 505 18.65 -9.82 -19.03
CA VAL A 505 18.54 -8.37 -19.19
C VAL A 505 18.30 -7.76 -17.82
N VAL A 506 19.19 -6.84 -17.43
CA VAL A 506 19.08 -6.02 -16.23
C VAL A 506 18.98 -4.56 -16.66
N ARG A 507 17.96 -3.84 -16.19
CA ARG A 507 17.81 -2.41 -16.45
C ARG A 507 17.74 -1.64 -15.14
N VAL A 508 18.71 -0.75 -14.95
CA VAL A 508 18.80 0.17 -13.82
C VAL A 508 18.68 1.61 -14.28
N PHE A 509 18.23 2.49 -13.40
CA PHE A 509 18.29 3.93 -13.60
C PHE A 509 18.71 4.64 -12.32
N ASN A 510 19.28 5.82 -12.49
CA ASN A 510 19.51 6.76 -11.40
C ASN A 510 18.28 7.66 -11.32
N PRO A 511 17.51 7.60 -10.21
CA PRO A 511 16.25 8.34 -10.07
C PRO A 511 16.42 9.86 -10.05
#